data_AF-A0A947D971-F1
#
_entry.id   AF-A0A947D971-F1
#
_cell.length_a   1.000
_cell.length_b   1.000
_cell.length_c   1.000
_cell.angle_alpha   90.00
_cell.angle_beta   90.00
_cell.angle_gamma   90.00
#
_symmetry.space_group_name_H-M   'P 1'
#
loop_
_entity.id
_entity.type
_entity.pdbx_description
1 polymer ?
#
loop_
_entity_poly.entity_id
_entity_poly.type
_entity_poly.pdbx_seq_one_letter_code
_entity_poly.pdbx_strand_id
1 'polypeptide(L)'
;MSLVALAIRACTYLALRGATWAGDCVYESKLEPIDVIVQAETQPFITIAIDEASGEPKGHGASLLAAVDRLLLVIEIAVGVRALAEDGSTIVGVPPTDRGLEWTMDILVHQVMRTLSTNPTWGDLWRRFRMELNGIRLLRGGATEGERYAARQIVFDLHPVSDPDVGTIPAGDSLWGTFIAALRSLDAADPELAEYRALADLIEAEIAEPQGIGSWQVAAGRLGLARQSVGALGIVPEGDGSPEVEAALVAMIEIDQGGDATFVVDEARTYEIVLGDGLEASQ
;
A
#
# COMPACT_ATOMS: atom_id res chain seq x y z
N MET A 1 3.40 2.37 0.20
CA MET A 1 2.70 1.21 0.79
C MET A 1 2.85 0.02 -0.15
N SER A 2 2.95 -1.20 0.38
CA SER A 2 3.20 -2.44 -0.36
C SER A 2 1.92 -3.18 -0.79
N LEU A 3 2.02 -4.12 -1.73
CA LEU A 3 0.88 -4.97 -2.14
C LEU A 3 0.41 -5.85 -0.98
N VAL A 4 1.32 -6.36 -0.15
CA VAL A 4 0.96 -7.18 1.02
C VAL A 4 0.16 -6.39 2.05
N ALA A 5 0.44 -5.09 2.21
CA ALA A 5 -0.34 -4.23 3.09
C ALA A 5 -1.79 -4.07 2.58
N LEU A 6 -1.96 -3.92 1.27
CA LEU A 6 -3.27 -3.92 0.61
C LEU A 6 -3.99 -5.26 0.82
N ALA A 7 -3.30 -6.39 0.59
CA ALA A 7 -3.89 -7.72 0.73
C ALA A 7 -4.34 -8.00 2.18
N ILE A 8 -3.52 -7.63 3.18
CA ILE A 8 -3.86 -7.74 4.60
C ILE A 8 -5.10 -6.91 4.92
N ARG A 9 -5.16 -5.67 4.45
CA ARG A 9 -6.29 -4.77 4.71
C ARG A 9 -7.58 -5.29 4.07
N ALA A 10 -7.54 -5.70 2.81
CA ALA A 10 -8.67 -6.31 2.10
C ALA A 10 -9.14 -7.61 2.78
N CYS A 11 -8.23 -8.51 3.15
CA CYS A 11 -8.58 -9.73 3.88
C CYS A 11 -9.21 -9.42 5.25
N THR A 12 -8.76 -8.37 5.93
CA THR A 12 -9.34 -7.96 7.22
C THR A 12 -10.77 -7.47 7.01
N TYR A 13 -11.00 -6.58 6.05
CA TYR A 13 -12.32 -6.08 5.69
C TYR A 13 -13.28 -7.21 5.31
N LEU A 14 -12.90 -8.05 4.34
CA LEU A 14 -13.73 -9.15 3.84
C LEU A 14 -13.97 -10.24 4.89
N ALA A 15 -13.08 -10.39 5.88
CA ALA A 15 -13.31 -11.29 7.00
C ALA A 15 -14.36 -10.75 7.98
N LEU A 16 -14.37 -9.44 8.24
CA LEU A 16 -15.16 -8.81 9.30
C LEU A 16 -16.56 -8.37 8.86
N ARG A 17 -16.73 -7.98 7.59
CA ARG A 17 -18.02 -7.57 7.03
C ARG A 17 -19.06 -8.68 7.21
N GLY A 18 -20.21 -8.34 7.80
CA GLY A 18 -21.30 -9.27 8.11
C GLY A 18 -21.00 -10.31 9.20
N ALA A 19 -19.78 -10.36 9.74
CA ALA A 19 -19.35 -11.39 10.69
C ALA A 19 -19.37 -10.92 12.18
N THR A 20 -19.60 -9.64 12.40
CA THR A 20 -19.62 -9.00 13.72
C THR A 20 -20.94 -8.27 13.96
N TRP A 21 -21.15 -7.75 15.17
CA TRP A 21 -22.29 -6.88 15.47
C TRP A 21 -22.26 -5.52 14.75
N ALA A 22 -21.15 -5.17 14.09
CA ALA A 22 -21.13 -4.03 13.18
C ALA A 22 -21.85 -4.32 11.85
N GLY A 23 -22.24 -5.56 11.59
CA GLY A 23 -22.88 -5.94 10.33
C GLY A 23 -22.01 -5.54 9.14
N ASP A 24 -22.60 -4.79 8.22
CA ASP A 24 -21.92 -4.27 7.03
C ASP A 24 -21.25 -2.89 7.26
N CYS A 25 -21.39 -2.27 8.44
CA CYS A 25 -20.68 -1.03 8.80
C CYS A 25 -19.21 -1.30 9.13
N VAL A 26 -18.49 -1.88 8.17
CA VAL A 26 -17.05 -2.10 8.20
C VAL A 26 -16.48 -1.27 7.05
N TYR A 27 -15.45 -0.48 7.32
CA TYR A 27 -14.91 0.47 6.35
C TYR A 27 -13.40 0.27 6.18
N GLU A 28 -12.96 0.09 4.93
CA GLU A 28 -11.55 0.06 4.58
C GLU A 28 -11.03 1.47 4.28
N SER A 29 -10.05 1.94 5.06
CA SER A 29 -9.39 3.26 4.93
C SER A 29 -10.31 4.45 4.81
N LYS A 30 -11.34 4.47 5.66
CA LYS A 30 -12.16 5.66 5.88
C LYS A 30 -11.27 6.78 6.44
N LEU A 31 -11.26 7.92 5.77
CA LEU A 31 -10.39 9.06 6.11
C LEU A 31 -11.07 10.03 7.08
N GLU A 32 -12.40 9.94 7.20
CA GLU A 32 -13.16 10.79 8.10
C GLU A 32 -12.80 10.51 9.57
N PRO A 33 -12.70 11.56 10.41
CA PRO A 33 -12.56 11.42 11.84
C PRO A 33 -13.70 10.58 12.48
N ILE A 34 -13.38 9.83 13.54
CA ILE A 34 -14.32 8.89 14.16
C ILE A 34 -15.56 9.57 14.77
N ASP A 35 -15.42 10.81 15.24
CA ASP A 35 -16.51 11.66 15.75
C ASP A 35 -17.48 12.08 14.64
N VAL A 36 -16.99 12.27 13.41
CA VAL A 36 -17.87 12.52 12.25
C VAL A 36 -18.62 11.25 11.87
N ILE A 37 -17.95 10.10 11.86
CA ILE A 37 -18.57 8.82 11.46
C ILE A 37 -19.65 8.42 12.47
N VAL A 38 -19.38 8.52 13.77
CA VAL A 38 -20.33 8.10 14.82
C VAL A 38 -21.61 8.95 14.87
N GLN A 39 -21.60 10.15 14.29
CA GLN A 39 -22.80 10.97 14.12
C GLN A 39 -23.72 10.46 13.00
N ALA A 40 -23.13 9.86 11.96
CA ALA A 40 -23.85 9.32 10.81
C ALA A 40 -24.33 7.88 11.06
N GLU A 41 -23.54 7.08 11.80
CA GLU A 41 -23.83 5.68 12.04
C GLU A 41 -24.77 5.46 13.23
N THR A 42 -25.87 4.75 12.98
CA THR A 42 -26.82 4.32 14.01
C THR A 42 -26.56 2.91 14.51
N GLN A 43 -25.42 2.30 14.19
CA GLN A 43 -25.01 1.00 14.71
C GLN A 43 -23.49 0.99 14.98
N PRO A 44 -22.96 -0.01 15.71
CA PRO A 44 -21.51 -0.14 15.83
C PRO A 44 -20.85 -0.19 14.46
N PHE A 45 -19.67 0.40 14.34
CA PHE A 45 -18.90 0.34 13.09
C PHE A 45 -17.44 0.02 13.36
N ILE A 46 -16.77 -0.43 12.30
CA ILE A 46 -15.35 -0.79 12.30
C ILE A 46 -14.67 -0.02 11.17
N THR A 47 -13.51 0.60 11.45
CA THR A 47 -12.61 1.12 10.41
C THR A 47 -11.32 0.31 10.41
N ILE A 48 -10.71 0.18 9.24
CA ILE A 48 -9.49 -0.62 9.04
C ILE A 48 -8.48 0.20 8.26
N ALA A 49 -7.29 0.38 8.81
CA ALA A 49 -6.21 1.10 8.17
C ALA A 49 -4.86 0.42 8.42
N ILE A 50 -3.91 0.65 7.51
CA ILE A 50 -2.50 0.44 7.83
C ILE A 50 -1.94 1.81 8.15
N ASP A 51 -1.50 1.98 9.39
CA ASP A 51 -1.04 3.28 9.90
C ASP A 51 0.46 3.47 9.65
N GLU A 52 1.23 2.39 9.76
CA GLU A 52 2.66 2.38 9.51
C GLU A 52 3.04 1.17 8.64
N ALA A 53 3.91 1.41 7.67
CA ALA A 53 4.67 0.38 6.98
C ALA A 53 6.14 0.74 7.03
N SER A 54 6.95 -0.15 7.59
CA SER A 54 8.38 0.06 7.76
C SER A 54 9.16 -1.23 7.47
N GLY A 55 10.46 -1.07 7.30
CA GLY A 55 11.39 -2.17 7.14
C GLY A 55 12.68 -1.74 6.49
N GLU A 56 13.60 -2.69 6.36
CA GLU A 56 14.92 -2.47 5.80
C GLU A 56 15.09 -3.25 4.49
N PRO A 57 15.75 -2.68 3.47
CA PRO A 57 16.04 -3.41 2.24
C PRO A 57 16.86 -4.68 2.51
N LYS A 58 16.31 -5.84 2.16
CA LYS A 58 16.98 -7.13 2.30
C LYS A 58 17.98 -7.33 1.14
N GLY A 59 19.01 -8.14 1.38
CA GLY A 59 19.97 -8.53 0.34
C GLY A 59 20.88 -7.39 -0.14
N HIS A 60 21.37 -6.52 0.76
CA HIS A 60 22.22 -5.36 0.45
C HIS A 60 21.55 -4.28 -0.42
N GLY A 61 20.23 -4.11 -0.31
CA GLY A 61 19.48 -3.13 -1.10
C GLY A 61 19.03 -3.64 -2.48
N ALA A 62 19.15 -4.94 -2.73
CA ALA A 62 18.82 -5.54 -4.02
C ALA A 62 17.32 -5.56 -4.34
N SER A 63 16.41 -5.50 -3.38
CA SER A 63 14.98 -5.45 -3.68
C SER A 63 14.24 -4.48 -2.79
N LEU A 64 13.65 -3.45 -3.41
CA LEU A 64 12.77 -2.50 -2.75
C LEU A 64 11.40 -3.10 -2.42
N LEU A 65 10.96 -4.09 -3.19
CA LEU A 65 9.69 -4.80 -2.97
C LEU A 65 9.78 -5.72 -1.75
N ALA A 66 10.97 -6.23 -1.44
CA ALA A 66 11.22 -7.03 -0.25
C ALA A 66 11.52 -6.19 1.01
N ALA A 67 11.46 -4.86 0.94
CA ALA A 67 11.91 -3.98 2.01
C ALA A 67 10.89 -3.77 3.14
N VAL A 68 9.60 -4.00 2.90
CA VAL A 68 8.59 -3.89 3.96
C VAL A 68 8.55 -5.20 4.74
N ASP A 69 8.88 -5.13 6.03
CA ASP A 69 8.88 -6.29 6.93
C ASP A 69 8.20 -6.01 8.28
N ARG A 70 7.61 -4.83 8.44
CA ARG A 70 6.75 -4.48 9.57
C ARG A 70 5.56 -3.67 9.10
N LEU A 71 4.36 -4.05 9.56
CA LEU A 71 3.12 -3.31 9.34
C LEU A 71 2.39 -3.10 10.66
N LEU A 72 1.87 -1.88 10.86
CA LEU A 72 0.90 -1.61 11.91
C LEU A 72 -0.51 -1.58 11.31
N LEU A 73 -1.22 -2.70 11.45
CA LEU A 73 -2.65 -2.77 11.13
C LEU A 73 -3.45 -2.22 12.31
N VAL A 74 -4.26 -1.21 12.02
CA VAL A 74 -5.13 -0.53 12.96
C VAL A 74 -6.57 -0.88 12.62
N ILE A 75 -7.29 -1.39 13.61
CA ILE A 75 -8.73 -1.59 13.56
C ILE A 75 -9.36 -0.73 14.64
N GLU A 76 -10.15 0.26 14.26
CA GLU A 76 -10.91 1.07 15.20
C GLU A 76 -12.35 0.60 15.24
N ILE A 77 -12.92 0.55 16.43
CA ILE A 77 -14.28 0.13 16.69
C ILE A 77 -14.94 1.27 17.45
N ALA A 78 -16.13 1.69 17.02
CA ALA A 78 -16.90 2.70 17.73
C ALA A 78 -18.36 2.28 17.89
N VAL A 79 -18.94 2.72 19.01
CA VAL A 79 -20.34 2.49 19.37
C VAL A 79 -20.93 3.81 19.86
N GLY A 80 -21.87 4.35 19.10
CA GLY A 80 -22.64 5.53 19.46
C GLY A 80 -23.83 5.20 20.37
N VAL A 81 -24.28 6.18 21.16
CA VAL A 81 -25.50 6.05 22.02
C VAL A 81 -26.78 6.07 21.19
N ARG A 82 -26.74 6.59 19.97
CA ARG A 82 -27.87 6.63 19.02
C ARG A 82 -28.02 5.33 18.23
N ALA A 83 -27.68 4.20 18.83
CA ALA A 83 -27.94 2.91 18.21
C ALA A 83 -29.45 2.71 18.08
N LEU A 84 -30.05 3.18 16.99
CA LEU A 84 -31.49 3.19 16.72
C LEU A 84 -31.75 2.23 15.56
N ALA A 85 -32.74 1.36 15.72
CA ALA A 85 -33.27 0.54 14.63
C ALA A 85 -33.95 1.44 13.59
N GLU A 86 -34.17 0.91 12.38
CA GLU A 86 -34.83 1.64 11.27
C GLU A 86 -36.22 2.18 11.64
N ASP A 87 -36.89 1.59 12.65
CA ASP A 87 -38.19 2.01 13.16
C ASP A 87 -38.11 3.09 14.27
N GLY A 88 -36.90 3.56 14.61
CA GLY A 88 -36.66 4.55 15.65
C GLY A 88 -36.68 4.00 17.09
N SER A 89 -36.82 2.68 17.27
CA SER A 89 -36.60 2.03 18.56
C SER A 89 -35.10 1.91 18.85
N THR A 90 -34.69 1.82 20.12
CA THR A 90 -33.28 1.51 20.44
C THR A 90 -32.94 0.14 19.86
N ILE A 91 -31.81 0.01 19.16
CA ILE A 91 -31.28 -1.30 18.75
C ILE A 91 -31.26 -2.17 20.00
N VAL A 92 -32.08 -3.22 19.96
CA VAL A 92 -32.29 -4.18 21.05
C VAL A 92 -30.96 -4.90 21.29
N GLY A 93 -30.04 -4.30 22.04
CA GLY A 93 -28.72 -4.91 22.24
C GLY A 93 -27.70 -4.06 23.01
N VAL A 94 -27.67 -2.73 22.81
CA VAL A 94 -26.66 -1.87 23.47
C VAL A 94 -27.32 -1.04 24.58
N PRO A 95 -27.06 -1.34 25.86
CA PRO A 95 -27.59 -0.51 26.93
C PRO A 95 -26.98 0.90 26.84
N PRO A 96 -27.78 1.99 26.88
CA PRO A 96 -27.32 3.37 26.74
C PRO A 96 -26.66 3.91 28.03
N THR A 97 -25.82 3.09 28.64
CA THR A 97 -25.03 3.36 29.84
C THR A 97 -23.56 3.15 29.51
N ASP A 98 -22.66 3.80 30.22
CA ASP A 98 -21.22 3.64 29.96
C ASP A 98 -20.79 2.18 30.11
N ARG A 99 -21.39 1.47 31.07
CA ARG A 99 -21.18 0.03 31.25
C ARG A 99 -21.65 -0.78 30.03
N GLY A 100 -22.81 -0.45 29.49
CA GLY A 100 -23.36 -1.12 28.30
C GLY A 100 -22.52 -0.89 27.04
N LEU A 101 -22.01 0.33 26.87
CA LEU A 101 -21.08 0.66 25.79
C LEU A 101 -19.76 -0.13 25.92
N GLU A 102 -19.19 -0.21 27.11
CA GLU A 102 -17.96 -0.97 27.36
C GLU A 102 -18.15 -2.47 27.14
N TRP A 103 -19.29 -3.05 27.57
CA TRP A 103 -19.61 -4.47 27.28
C TRP A 103 -19.73 -4.75 25.79
N THR A 104 -20.42 -3.87 25.06
CA THR A 104 -20.58 -3.99 23.61
C THR A 104 -19.23 -3.96 22.92
N MET A 105 -18.35 -3.06 23.38
CA MET A 105 -16.99 -2.94 22.88
C MET A 105 -16.14 -4.17 23.19
N ASP A 106 -16.24 -4.76 24.39
CA ASP A 106 -15.53 -6.00 24.75
C ASP A 106 -15.95 -7.16 23.83
N ILE A 107 -17.25 -7.27 23.56
CA ILE A 107 -17.80 -8.29 22.66
C ILE A 107 -17.31 -8.08 21.23
N LEU A 108 -17.37 -6.86 20.70
CA LEU A 108 -16.90 -6.55 19.35
C LEU A 108 -15.40 -6.84 19.18
N VAL A 109 -14.56 -6.44 20.14
CA VAL A 109 -13.13 -6.78 20.13
C VAL A 109 -12.94 -8.29 20.07
N HIS A 110 -13.68 -9.05 20.89
CA HIS A 110 -13.62 -10.50 20.85
C HIS A 110 -14.09 -11.08 19.51
N GLN A 111 -15.15 -10.54 18.92
CA GLN A 111 -15.66 -10.96 17.60
C GLN A 111 -14.64 -10.71 16.50
N VAL A 112 -13.93 -9.57 16.51
CA VAL A 112 -12.84 -9.29 15.57
C VAL A 112 -11.74 -10.34 15.70
N MET A 113 -11.23 -10.57 16.91
CA MET A 113 -10.18 -11.55 17.17
C MET A 113 -10.58 -12.97 16.75
N ARG A 114 -11.79 -13.38 17.12
CA ARG A 114 -12.35 -14.69 16.75
C ARG A 114 -12.47 -14.83 15.24
N THR A 115 -13.00 -13.82 14.56
CA THR A 115 -13.26 -13.87 13.12
C THR A 115 -11.95 -13.94 12.33
N LEU A 116 -10.95 -13.11 12.66
CA LEU A 116 -9.63 -13.18 12.04
C LEU A 116 -8.89 -14.51 12.36
N SER A 117 -9.29 -15.21 13.42
CA SER A 117 -8.72 -16.51 13.80
C SER A 117 -9.44 -17.72 13.21
N THR A 118 -10.70 -17.57 12.78
CA THR A 118 -11.57 -18.71 12.43
C THR A 118 -12.23 -18.61 11.05
N ASN A 119 -12.28 -17.43 10.44
CA ASN A 119 -12.81 -17.27 9.08
C ASN A 119 -11.97 -18.15 8.12
N PRO A 120 -12.61 -19.07 7.37
CA PRO A 120 -11.92 -20.11 6.62
C PRO A 120 -11.29 -19.61 5.31
N THR A 121 -11.70 -18.44 4.82
CA THR A 121 -11.21 -17.86 3.56
C THR A 121 -10.36 -16.64 3.85
N TRP A 122 -11.00 -15.54 4.25
CA TRP A 122 -10.35 -14.26 4.45
C TRP A 122 -9.49 -14.22 5.72
N GLY A 123 -9.96 -14.87 6.79
CA GLY A 123 -9.14 -15.03 7.99
C GLY A 123 -7.91 -15.91 7.74
N ASP A 124 -8.03 -16.92 6.87
CA ASP A 124 -6.91 -17.80 6.50
C ASP A 124 -5.86 -17.08 5.66
N LEU A 125 -6.31 -16.38 4.61
CA LEU A 125 -5.43 -15.53 3.81
C LEU A 125 -4.77 -14.44 4.67
N TRP A 126 -5.52 -13.81 5.58
CA TRP A 126 -4.95 -12.84 6.54
C TRP A 126 -3.85 -13.46 7.40
N ARG A 127 -4.06 -14.66 7.95
CA ARG A 127 -3.06 -15.43 8.72
C ARG A 127 -1.82 -15.77 7.88
N ARG A 128 -1.99 -16.10 6.61
CA ARG A 128 -0.89 -16.46 5.70
C ARG A 128 -0.09 -15.23 5.26
N PHE A 129 -0.74 -14.13 4.91
CA PHE A 129 -0.07 -12.88 4.52
C PHE A 129 0.65 -12.23 5.68
N ARG A 130 0.05 -12.20 6.88
CA ARG A 130 0.68 -11.55 8.02
C ARG A 130 1.92 -12.26 8.53
N MET A 131 2.14 -13.54 8.16
CA MET A 131 3.18 -14.46 8.63
C MET A 131 3.35 -14.53 10.15
N GLU A 132 3.93 -13.50 10.79
CA GLU A 132 4.09 -13.41 12.24
C GLU A 132 3.28 -12.26 12.86
N LEU A 133 2.82 -12.49 14.10
CA LEU A 133 2.14 -11.49 14.91
C LEU A 133 3.04 -11.12 16.09
N ASN A 134 3.70 -9.98 15.99
CA ASN A 134 4.68 -9.50 16.96
C ASN A 134 4.02 -8.96 18.23
N GLY A 135 2.80 -8.44 18.11
CA GLY A 135 2.07 -7.90 19.25
C GLY A 135 0.66 -7.44 18.92
N ILE A 136 -0.15 -7.34 19.96
CA ILE A 136 -1.49 -6.74 19.92
C ILE A 136 -1.55 -5.70 21.03
N ARG A 137 -1.96 -4.48 20.69
CA ARG A 137 -2.27 -3.43 21.67
C ARG A 137 -3.74 -3.05 21.56
N LEU A 138 -4.38 -2.87 22.71
CA LEU A 138 -5.75 -2.37 22.82
C LEU A 138 -5.68 -0.99 23.44
N LEU A 139 -6.09 0.02 22.69
CA LEU A 139 -6.08 1.41 23.12
C LEU A 139 -7.52 1.89 23.25
N ARG A 140 -7.80 2.60 24.33
CA ARG A 140 -9.12 3.22 24.53
C ARG A 140 -9.17 4.51 23.73
N GLY A 141 -10.17 4.63 22.86
CA GLY A 141 -10.58 5.89 22.25
C GLY A 141 -11.85 6.41 22.94
N GLY A 142 -12.15 7.68 22.77
CA GLY A 142 -13.37 8.28 23.29
C GLY A 142 -13.43 9.77 23.00
N ALA A 143 -14.63 10.34 23.06
CA ALA A 143 -14.84 11.75 22.83
C ALA A 143 -14.07 12.60 23.85
N THR A 144 -13.42 13.66 23.37
CA THR A 144 -12.83 14.70 24.22
C THR A 144 -13.83 15.80 24.57
N GLU A 145 -14.83 16.08 23.72
CA GLU A 145 -15.87 17.08 23.98
C GLU A 145 -17.24 16.71 23.35
N GLY A 146 -18.33 16.91 24.10
CA GLY A 146 -19.71 17.01 23.58
C GLY A 146 -20.45 15.70 23.24
N GLU A 147 -19.78 14.68 22.72
CA GLU A 147 -20.43 13.48 22.21
C GLU A 147 -20.23 12.24 23.08
N ARG A 148 -21.28 11.42 23.23
CA ARG A 148 -21.21 10.18 24.00
C ARG A 148 -21.08 8.99 23.06
N TYR A 149 -19.84 8.56 22.83
CA TYR A 149 -19.52 7.30 22.17
C TYR A 149 -18.37 6.61 22.90
N ALA A 150 -18.31 5.29 22.77
CA ALA A 150 -17.13 4.51 23.16
C ALA A 150 -16.36 4.13 21.89
N ALA A 151 -15.03 4.22 21.94
CA ALA A 151 -14.18 3.74 20.86
C ALA A 151 -13.02 2.89 21.40
N ARG A 152 -12.55 1.94 20.60
CA ARG A 152 -11.30 1.21 20.86
C ARG A 152 -10.54 1.00 19.58
N GLN A 153 -9.23 1.08 19.72
CA GLN A 153 -8.29 0.75 18.66
C GLN A 153 -7.60 -0.57 19.01
N ILE A 154 -7.61 -1.50 18.07
CA ILE A 154 -6.80 -2.70 18.07
C ILE A 154 -5.63 -2.44 17.14
N VAL A 155 -4.42 -2.43 17.67
CA VAL A 155 -3.19 -2.29 16.86
C VAL A 155 -2.49 -3.64 16.81
N PHE A 156 -2.43 -4.23 15.63
CA PHE A 156 -1.63 -5.41 15.35
C PHE A 156 -0.27 -4.99 14.79
N ASP A 157 0.80 -5.45 15.44
CA ASP A 157 2.17 -5.36 14.91
C ASP A 157 2.47 -6.65 14.15
N LEU A 158 2.57 -6.53 12.82
CA LEU A 158 2.64 -7.66 11.89
C LEU A 158 4.01 -7.70 11.21
N HIS A 159 4.55 -8.89 11.00
CA HIS A 159 5.70 -9.13 10.12
C HIS A 159 5.23 -9.88 8.88
N PRO A 160 4.80 -9.18 7.82
CA PRO A 160 4.17 -9.82 6.66
C PRO A 160 5.14 -10.64 5.81
N VAL A 161 4.59 -11.46 4.91
CA VAL A 161 5.34 -11.99 3.77
C VAL A 161 5.83 -10.84 2.88
N SER A 162 6.91 -11.06 2.12
CA SER A 162 7.37 -10.09 1.12
C SER A 162 6.37 -9.91 -0.01
N ASP A 163 6.40 -8.72 -0.64
CA ASP A 163 5.68 -8.49 -1.89
C ASP A 163 6.14 -9.47 -2.97
N PRO A 164 5.26 -9.80 -3.93
CA PRO A 164 5.61 -10.68 -5.03
C PRO A 164 6.61 -9.99 -5.95
N ASP A 165 7.53 -10.78 -6.52
CA ASP A 165 8.43 -10.28 -7.55
C ASP A 165 7.64 -9.93 -8.81
N VAL A 166 7.93 -8.76 -9.36
CA VAL A 166 7.38 -8.27 -10.63
C VAL A 166 7.81 -9.18 -11.79
N GLY A 167 6.93 -9.39 -12.77
CA GLY A 167 7.14 -10.17 -13.99
C GLY A 167 6.95 -11.69 -13.82
N THR A 168 6.26 -12.13 -12.76
CA THR A 168 5.93 -13.55 -12.56
C THR A 168 4.43 -13.71 -12.41
N ILE A 169 3.79 -14.52 -13.26
CA ILE A 169 2.38 -14.87 -13.08
C ILE A 169 2.25 -15.70 -11.79
N PRO A 170 1.44 -15.28 -10.80
CA PRO A 170 1.22 -16.07 -9.60
C PRO A 170 0.61 -17.43 -9.93
N ALA A 171 1.26 -18.51 -9.52
CA ALA A 171 0.69 -19.85 -9.64
C ALA A 171 -0.62 -19.95 -8.83
N GLY A 172 -1.61 -20.71 -9.32
CA GLY A 172 -2.93 -20.76 -8.67
C GLY A 172 -2.93 -21.28 -7.23
N ASP A 173 -1.97 -22.13 -6.87
CA ASP A 173 -1.75 -22.67 -5.52
C ASP A 173 -0.84 -21.79 -4.65
N SER A 174 -0.21 -20.76 -5.23
CA SER A 174 0.56 -19.77 -4.48
C SER A 174 -0.37 -18.91 -3.61
N LEU A 175 0.20 -18.24 -2.61
CA LEU A 175 -0.56 -17.34 -1.74
C LEU A 175 -1.27 -16.23 -2.54
N TRP A 176 -0.54 -15.58 -3.46
CA TRP A 176 -1.09 -14.53 -4.33
C TRP A 176 -2.13 -15.06 -5.32
N GLY A 177 -1.89 -16.23 -5.93
CA GLY A 177 -2.87 -16.85 -6.81
C GLY A 177 -4.16 -17.24 -6.08
N THR A 178 -4.05 -17.79 -4.86
CA THR A 178 -5.21 -18.10 -4.01
C THR A 178 -6.00 -16.84 -3.66
N PHE A 179 -5.30 -15.75 -3.32
CA PHE A 179 -5.92 -14.46 -2.98
C PHE A 179 -6.66 -13.85 -4.18
N ILE A 180 -6.00 -13.76 -5.34
CA ILE A 180 -6.59 -13.24 -6.58
C ILE A 180 -7.82 -14.06 -6.98
N ALA A 181 -7.73 -15.40 -6.90
CA ALA A 181 -8.87 -16.28 -7.18
C ALA A 181 -10.03 -16.07 -6.20
N ALA A 182 -9.73 -15.89 -4.90
CA ALA A 182 -10.75 -15.61 -3.88
C ALA A 182 -11.45 -14.27 -4.13
N LEU A 183 -10.72 -13.22 -4.50
CA LEU A 183 -11.30 -11.93 -4.86
C LEU A 183 -12.24 -12.04 -6.05
N ARG A 184 -11.83 -12.73 -7.13
CA ARG A 184 -12.68 -12.96 -8.32
C ARG A 184 -13.95 -13.76 -8.03
N SER A 185 -13.93 -14.58 -6.98
CA SER A 185 -15.07 -15.40 -6.57
C SER A 185 -16.15 -14.64 -5.79
N LEU A 186 -15.88 -13.39 -5.40
CA LEU A 186 -16.84 -12.54 -4.69
C LEU A 186 -18.10 -12.30 -5.53
N ASP A 187 -19.22 -12.02 -4.87
CA ASP A 187 -20.49 -11.75 -5.55
C ASP A 187 -20.42 -10.42 -6.34
N ALA A 188 -20.67 -10.47 -7.64
CA ALA A 188 -20.69 -9.28 -8.49
C ALA A 188 -22.00 -8.48 -8.37
N ALA A 189 -23.03 -9.04 -7.74
CA ALA A 189 -24.29 -8.33 -7.52
C ALA A 189 -24.18 -7.27 -6.42
N ASP A 190 -23.22 -7.42 -5.50
CA ASP A 190 -22.90 -6.43 -4.48
C ASP A 190 -21.88 -5.43 -5.05
N PRO A 191 -22.23 -4.14 -5.20
CA PRO A 191 -21.34 -3.13 -5.79
C PRO A 191 -19.99 -3.00 -5.07
N GLU A 192 -20.00 -3.12 -3.74
CA GLU A 192 -18.79 -2.97 -2.94
C GLU A 192 -17.86 -4.17 -3.15
N LEU A 193 -18.42 -5.38 -3.20
CA LEU A 193 -17.65 -6.59 -3.51
C LEU A 193 -17.19 -6.63 -4.98
N ALA A 194 -17.93 -6.00 -5.90
CA ALA A 194 -17.52 -5.88 -7.30
C ALA A 194 -16.24 -5.05 -7.47
N GLU A 195 -15.98 -4.06 -6.62
CA GLU A 195 -14.72 -3.32 -6.61
C GLU A 195 -13.53 -4.22 -6.24
N TYR A 196 -13.70 -5.11 -5.26
CA TYR A 196 -12.66 -6.10 -4.90
C TYR A 196 -12.42 -7.14 -5.99
N ARG A 197 -13.43 -7.47 -6.79
CA ARG A 197 -13.23 -8.31 -7.98
C ARG A 197 -12.35 -7.61 -9.02
N ALA A 198 -12.63 -6.34 -9.30
CA ALA A 198 -11.83 -5.55 -10.24
C ALA A 198 -10.39 -5.33 -9.72
N LEU A 199 -10.23 -5.20 -8.40
CA LEU A 199 -8.93 -5.13 -7.74
C LEU A 199 -8.08 -6.38 -8.00
N ALA A 200 -8.67 -7.56 -8.14
CA ALA A 200 -7.95 -8.79 -8.45
C ALA A 200 -7.19 -8.68 -9.79
N ASP A 201 -7.83 -8.08 -10.80
CA ASP A 201 -7.24 -7.90 -12.13
C ASP A 201 -6.12 -6.84 -12.11
N LEU A 202 -6.28 -5.78 -11.31
CA LEU A 202 -5.24 -4.77 -11.10
C LEU A 202 -4.00 -5.35 -10.41
N ILE A 203 -4.20 -6.16 -9.36
CA ILE A 203 -3.10 -6.82 -8.65
C ILE A 203 -2.38 -7.80 -9.59
N GLU A 204 -3.11 -8.64 -10.33
CA GLU A 204 -2.47 -9.58 -11.25
C GLU A 204 -1.68 -8.85 -12.34
N ALA A 205 -2.24 -7.78 -12.93
CA ALA A 205 -1.55 -6.99 -13.94
C ALA A 205 -0.26 -6.36 -13.38
N GLU A 206 -0.29 -5.78 -12.18
CA GLU A 206 0.89 -5.19 -11.54
C GLU A 206 1.99 -6.22 -11.28
N ILE A 207 1.61 -7.45 -10.92
CA ILE A 207 2.58 -8.51 -10.63
C ILE A 207 3.12 -9.14 -11.93
N ALA A 208 2.26 -9.46 -12.90
CA ALA A 208 2.62 -10.25 -14.06
C ALA A 208 3.19 -9.41 -15.22
N GLU A 209 2.59 -8.27 -15.51
CA GLU A 209 2.87 -7.43 -16.68
C GLU A 209 2.89 -5.95 -16.29
N PRO A 210 3.93 -5.51 -15.54
CA PRO A 210 4.06 -4.10 -15.18
C PRO A 210 4.10 -3.23 -16.44
N GLN A 211 3.24 -2.22 -16.50
CA GLN A 211 3.13 -1.39 -17.71
C GLN A 211 4.42 -0.63 -17.99
N GLY A 212 4.91 -0.74 -19.23
CA GLY A 212 6.05 0.05 -19.71
C GLY A 212 7.42 -0.42 -19.22
N ILE A 213 7.53 -1.65 -18.71
CA ILE A 213 8.80 -2.22 -18.22
C ILE A 213 9.17 -3.47 -19.02
N GLY A 214 10.34 -3.45 -19.67
CA GLY A 214 10.89 -4.61 -20.38
C GLY A 214 11.42 -5.69 -19.45
N SER A 215 11.57 -6.92 -19.96
CA SER A 215 12.02 -8.08 -19.19
C SER A 215 13.40 -7.88 -18.52
N TRP A 216 14.31 -7.14 -19.16
CA TRP A 216 15.61 -6.81 -18.59
C TRP A 216 15.51 -5.82 -17.42
N GLN A 217 14.55 -4.90 -17.45
CA GLN A 217 14.31 -3.96 -16.35
C GLN A 217 13.66 -4.67 -15.16
N VAL A 218 12.81 -5.67 -15.42
CA VAL A 218 12.31 -6.57 -14.37
C VAL A 218 13.47 -7.32 -13.71
N ALA A 219 14.37 -7.91 -14.50
CA ALA A 219 15.55 -8.59 -13.97
C ALA A 219 16.48 -7.64 -13.19
N ALA A 220 16.70 -6.43 -13.71
CA ALA A 220 17.46 -5.38 -13.04
C ALA A 220 16.84 -4.99 -11.69
N GLY A 221 15.53 -4.78 -11.66
CA GLY A 221 14.78 -4.40 -10.46
C GLY A 221 14.82 -5.47 -9.38
N ARG A 222 14.73 -6.76 -9.74
CA ARG A 222 14.87 -7.89 -8.80
C ARG A 222 16.26 -7.97 -8.16
N LEU A 223 17.29 -7.54 -8.89
CA LEU A 223 18.68 -7.52 -8.42
C LEU A 223 19.08 -6.17 -7.80
N GLY A 224 18.21 -5.16 -7.88
CA GLY A 224 18.45 -3.81 -7.36
C GLY A 224 19.60 -3.11 -8.07
N LEU A 225 19.81 -3.45 -9.33
CA LEU A 225 20.93 -2.97 -10.12
C LEU A 225 20.54 -1.72 -10.90
N ALA A 226 21.40 -0.71 -10.85
CA ALA A 226 21.32 0.43 -11.74
C ALA A 226 21.57 0.00 -13.20
N ARG A 227 21.00 0.72 -14.17
CA ARG A 227 21.13 0.43 -15.61
C ARG A 227 22.58 0.18 -16.04
N GLN A 228 23.53 0.98 -15.54
CA GLN A 228 24.94 0.82 -15.87
C GLN A 228 25.51 -0.53 -15.40
N SER A 229 25.15 -0.97 -14.20
CA SER A 229 25.57 -2.27 -13.66
C SER A 229 24.97 -3.43 -14.46
N VAL A 230 23.71 -3.31 -14.86
CA VAL A 230 23.00 -4.29 -15.69
C VAL A 230 23.62 -4.38 -17.08
N GLY A 231 24.03 -3.24 -17.65
CA GLY A 231 24.77 -3.16 -18.90
C GLY A 231 26.15 -3.82 -18.81
N ALA A 232 26.89 -3.57 -17.73
CA ALA A 232 28.18 -4.23 -17.47
C ALA A 232 28.07 -5.75 -17.32
N LEU A 233 26.91 -6.24 -16.87
CA LEU A 233 26.61 -7.67 -16.76
C LEU A 233 26.06 -8.29 -18.07
N GLY A 234 25.84 -7.49 -19.12
CA GLY A 234 25.31 -7.96 -20.40
C GLY A 234 23.83 -8.38 -20.35
N ILE A 235 23.07 -7.85 -19.39
CA ILE A 235 21.63 -8.16 -19.24
C ILE A 235 20.77 -7.24 -20.13
N VAL A 236 21.27 -6.05 -20.49
CA VAL A 236 20.58 -5.10 -21.37
C VAL A 236 20.58 -5.64 -22.82
N PRO A 237 19.42 -5.72 -23.51
CA PRO A 237 19.36 -6.15 -24.90
C PRO A 237 20.18 -5.27 -25.83
N GLU A 238 20.81 -5.88 -26.84
CA GLU A 238 21.45 -5.13 -27.93
C GLU A 238 20.40 -4.29 -28.67
N GLY A 239 20.59 -2.96 -28.70
CA GLY A 239 19.65 -2.01 -29.30
C GLY A 239 18.85 -1.17 -28.29
N ASP A 240 18.82 -1.56 -27.01
CA ASP A 240 18.37 -0.70 -25.91
C ASP A 240 19.57 0.10 -25.36
N GLY A 241 20.47 0.51 -26.27
CA GLY A 241 21.57 1.42 -25.97
C GLY A 241 21.01 2.67 -25.28
N SER A 242 21.82 3.33 -24.47
CA SER A 242 21.49 4.66 -23.95
C SER A 242 20.74 5.48 -25.00
N PRO A 243 19.81 6.37 -24.66
CA PRO A 243 19.71 7.56 -25.47
C PRO A 243 21.13 8.13 -25.46
N GLU A 244 21.92 7.86 -26.50
CA GLU A 244 22.70 8.92 -27.10
C GLU A 244 21.62 9.96 -27.37
N VAL A 245 21.42 10.84 -26.38
CA VAL A 245 20.99 12.17 -26.68
C VAL A 245 22.09 12.62 -27.62
N GLU A 246 21.88 12.43 -28.93
CA GLU A 246 22.46 13.33 -29.91
C GLU A 246 22.09 14.69 -29.35
N ALA A 247 23.04 15.31 -28.65
CA ALA A 247 22.90 16.65 -28.15
C ALA A 247 22.68 17.48 -29.40
N ALA A 248 21.41 17.71 -29.72
CA ALA A 248 21.02 18.54 -30.83
C ALA A 248 21.66 19.89 -30.53
N LEU A 249 22.65 20.27 -31.32
CA LEU A 249 23.37 21.51 -31.18
C LEU A 249 22.36 22.64 -31.46
N VAL A 250 21.73 23.19 -30.43
CA VAL A 250 20.55 24.05 -30.59
C VAL A 250 20.92 25.43 -31.14
N ALA A 251 22.13 25.94 -30.86
CA ALA A 251 22.65 27.15 -31.48
C ALA A 251 24.15 27.34 -31.20
N MET A 252 24.87 27.89 -32.17
CA MET A 252 26.20 28.46 -31.99
C MET A 252 26.02 29.98 -31.81
N ILE A 253 26.43 30.53 -30.68
CA ILE A 253 26.43 31.99 -30.46
C ILE A 253 27.87 32.47 -30.59
N GLU A 254 28.18 33.19 -31.66
CA GLU A 254 29.41 33.98 -31.75
C GLU A 254 29.25 35.24 -30.90
N ILE A 255 30.06 35.36 -29.85
CA ILE A 255 30.20 36.59 -29.08
C ILE A 255 31.50 37.25 -29.51
N ASP A 256 31.41 38.35 -30.27
CA ASP A 256 32.55 39.16 -30.64
C ASP A 256 33.03 39.98 -29.43
N GLN A 257 33.97 39.40 -28.69
CA GLN A 257 34.76 40.08 -27.67
C GLN A 257 36.22 39.73 -27.97
N GLY A 258 36.87 40.55 -28.79
CA GLY A 258 38.26 40.41 -29.23
C GLY A 258 39.16 39.52 -28.37
N GLY A 259 39.30 38.26 -28.79
CA GLY A 259 40.12 37.22 -28.17
C GLY A 259 39.55 35.83 -28.49
N ASP A 260 40.35 34.97 -29.12
CA ASP A 260 39.99 33.60 -29.56
C ASP A 260 39.60 32.68 -28.38
N ALA A 261 38.35 32.75 -27.93
CA ALA A 261 37.78 31.78 -27.00
C ALA A 261 36.37 31.39 -27.46
N THR A 262 36.17 30.09 -27.70
CA THR A 262 34.86 29.53 -28.06
C THR A 262 34.20 29.02 -26.78
N PHE A 263 32.95 29.40 -26.53
CA PHE A 263 32.19 28.95 -25.35
C PHE A 263 31.01 28.08 -25.79
N VAL A 264 30.85 26.92 -25.15
CA VAL A 264 29.68 26.04 -25.31
C VAL A 264 28.84 26.17 -24.04
N VAL A 265 27.55 26.49 -24.19
CA VAL A 265 26.63 26.66 -23.06
C VAL A 265 25.56 25.58 -23.12
N ASP A 266 25.49 24.75 -22.08
CA ASP A 266 24.46 23.73 -21.84
C ASP A 266 23.38 24.28 -20.88
N GLU A 267 22.13 23.83 -21.03
CA GLU A 267 20.98 24.17 -20.16
C GLU A 267 21.21 23.77 -18.68
N ALA A 268 22.14 22.86 -18.40
CA ALA A 268 22.52 22.46 -17.04
C ALA A 268 23.60 23.34 -16.38
N ARG A 269 23.59 24.68 -16.57
CA ARG A 269 24.33 25.70 -15.77
C ARG A 269 25.75 25.35 -15.27
N THR A 270 26.54 24.60 -16.03
CA THR A 270 27.91 24.27 -15.65
C THR A 270 28.83 24.81 -16.73
N TYR A 271 29.63 25.83 -16.39
CA TYR A 271 30.61 26.39 -17.31
C TYR A 271 31.82 25.46 -17.37
N GLU A 272 32.09 24.86 -18.52
CA GLU A 272 33.39 24.27 -18.81
C GLU A 272 34.10 25.10 -19.87
N ILE A 273 35.28 25.62 -19.53
CA ILE A 273 36.13 26.39 -20.46
C ILE A 273 37.04 25.37 -21.14
N VAL A 274 36.84 25.15 -22.43
CA VAL A 274 37.79 24.40 -23.27
C VAL A 274 38.74 25.40 -23.92
N LEU A 275 40.00 25.42 -23.50
CA LEU A 275 41.06 26.17 -24.18
C LEU A 275 41.46 25.40 -25.43
N GLY A 276 41.33 26.04 -26.60
CA GLY A 276 41.68 25.42 -27.88
C GLY A 276 43.18 25.26 -28.06
N ASP A 277 43.61 24.06 -28.45
CA ASP A 277 44.94 23.79 -28.95
C ASP A 277 45.14 24.48 -30.31
N GLY A 278 46.12 25.38 -30.39
CA GLY A 278 46.49 25.99 -31.65
C GLY A 278 47.70 26.92 -31.58
N LEU A 279 48.89 26.36 -31.80
CA LEU A 279 49.86 26.72 -32.87
C LEU A 279 51.33 26.54 -32.44
N GLU A 280 52.01 25.66 -33.17
CA GLU A 280 53.46 25.49 -33.16
C GLU A 280 54.21 26.72 -33.73
N ALA A 281 55.31 27.07 -33.04
CA ALA A 281 56.64 27.53 -33.50
C ALA A 281 56.84 28.68 -34.52
N SER A 282 57.55 29.74 -34.08
CA SER A 282 58.74 30.39 -34.71
C SER A 282 59.13 31.61 -33.83
N GLN A 283 60.37 32.04 -33.55
CA GLN A 283 61.77 31.75 -33.88
C GLN A 283 62.61 31.79 -32.60
#